data_AF-C7R156-F1
#
_entry.id   AF-C7R156-F1
#
_cell.length_a   1.000
_cell.length_b   1.000
_cell.length_c   1.000
_cell.angle_alpha   90.00
_cell.angle_beta   90.00
_cell.angle_gamma   90.00
#
_symmetry.space_group_name_H-M   'P 1'
#
loop_
_entity.id
_entity.type
_entity.pdbx_description
1 polymer ?
#
loop_
_entity_poly.entity_id
_entity_poly.type
_entity_poly.pdbx_seq_one_letter_code
_entity_poly.pdbx_strand_id
1 'polypeptide(L)' 'MRLIYTWPIIDDSLSRRDLRREGLDEYKHFAHAAGFRVIGRPAVLFSQTADGPRLRISAEVARGRDRKVA' A
#
# COMPACT_ATOMS: atom_id res chain seq x y z
N MET A 1 5.84 -10.62 -9.71
CA MET A 1 6.33 -9.22 -9.84
C MET A 1 6.19 -8.54 -8.48
N ARG A 2 7.04 -7.57 -8.12
CA ARG A 2 6.95 -6.86 -6.83
C ARG A 2 6.60 -5.38 -7.04
N LEU A 3 5.63 -4.88 -6.28
CA LEU A 3 5.21 -3.47 -6.31
C LEU A 3 5.52 -2.82 -4.97
N ILE A 4 6.10 -1.62 -5.02
CA ILE A 4 6.47 -0.82 -3.84
C ILE A 4 5.65 0.46 -3.87
N TYR A 5 5.11 0.84 -2.72
CA TYR A 5 4.37 2.07 -2.52
C TYR A 5 4.86 2.74 -1.24
N THR A 6 4.91 4.06 -1.24
CA THR A 6 5.30 4.85 -0.07
C THR A 6 4.19 5.85 0.21
N TRP A 7 3.57 5.73 1.37
CA TRP A 7 2.48 6.59 1.82
C TRP A 7 2.98 7.58 2.87
N PRO A 8 2.77 8.90 2.69
CA PRO A 8 3.08 9.87 3.74
C PRO A 8 2.11 9.73 4.92
N ILE A 9 2.63 9.75 6.14
CA ILE A 9 1.80 9.79 7.35
C ILE A 9 1.58 11.26 7.69
N ILE A 10 0.40 11.77 7.34
CA ILE A 10 0.02 13.17 7.55
C ILE A 10 -0.75 13.40 8.84
N ASP A 11 -1.31 12.34 9.42
CA ASP A 11 -2.02 12.35 10.70
C ASP A 11 -1.30 11.44 11.68
N ASP A 12 -0.60 12.03 12.64
CA ASP A 12 0.15 11.32 13.68
C ASP A 12 -0.71 10.97 14.91
N SER A 13 -1.98 11.38 14.93
CA SER A 13 -2.93 11.01 15.98
C SER A 13 -3.40 9.56 15.88
N LEU A 14 -3.26 8.96 14.68
CA LEU A 14 -3.64 7.58 14.43
C LEU A 14 -2.67 6.58 15.06
N SER A 15 -3.23 5.51 15.60
CA SER A 15 -2.41 4.40 16.09
C SER A 15 -1.62 3.74 14.95
N ARG A 16 -0.47 3.14 15.26
CA ARG A 16 0.30 2.36 14.26
C ARG A 16 -0.53 1.27 13.57
N ARG A 17 -1.52 0.72 14.27
CA ARG A 17 -2.42 -0.30 13.71
C ARG A 17 -3.37 0.32 12.68
N ASP A 18 -3.93 1.49 12.96
CA ASP A 18 -4.83 2.19 12.05
C ASP A 18 -4.08 2.75 10.84
N LEU A 19 -2.91 3.37 11.04
CA LEU A 19 -2.02 3.78 9.95
C LEU A 19 -1.65 2.62 9.03
N ARG A 20 -1.37 1.44 9.60
CA ARG A 20 -1.09 0.24 8.81
C ARG A 20 -2.31 -0.21 8.01
N ARG A 21 -3.52 -0.12 8.58
CA ARG A 21 -4.76 -0.49 7.89
C ARG A 21 -5.00 0.45 6.70
N GLU A 22 -5.00 1.75 6.96
CA GLU A 22 -5.25 2.79 5.95
C GLU A 22 -4.23 2.72 4.81
N GLY A 23 -2.94 2.66 5.14
CA GLY A 23 -1.92 2.54 4.12
C GLY A 23 -2.01 1.24 3.31
N LEU A 24 -2.47 0.14 3.91
CA LEU A 24 -2.70 -1.11 3.18
C LEU A 24 -3.91 -1.02 2.24
N ASP A 25 -4.95 -0.27 2.62
CA ASP A 25 -6.13 -0.07 1.78
C ASP A 25 -5.79 0.87 0.61
N GLU A 26 -5.07 1.95 0.88
CA GLU A 26 -4.50 2.85 -0.14
C GLU A 26 -3.58 2.08 -1.11
N TYR A 27 -2.70 1.21 -0.59
CA TYR A 27 -1.84 0.37 -1.42
C TYR A 27 -2.63 -0.56 -2.36
N LYS A 28 -3.73 -1.16 -1.89
CA LYS A 28 -4.57 -2.01 -2.74
C LYS A 28 -5.24 -1.17 -3.82
N HIS A 29 -5.72 0.02 -3.50
CA HIS A 29 -6.31 0.92 -4.46
C HIS A 29 -5.29 1.32 -5.55
N PHE A 30 -4.09 1.73 -5.14
CA PHE A 30 -2.97 2.01 -6.04
C PHE A 30 -2.62 0.81 -6.94
N ALA A 31 -2.49 -0.39 -6.36
CA ALA A 31 -2.18 -1.59 -7.14
C ALA A 31 -3.28 -1.90 -8.15
N HIS A 32 -4.55 -1.79 -7.74
CA HIS A 32 -5.70 -2.03 -8.60
C HIS A 32 -5.79 -1.02 -9.75
N ALA A 33 -5.61 0.27 -9.46
CA ALA A 33 -5.58 1.34 -10.46
C ALA A 33 -4.45 1.14 -11.48
N ALA A 34 -3.33 0.53 -11.04
CA ALA A 34 -2.23 0.15 -11.91
C ALA A 34 -2.44 -1.20 -12.67
N GLY A 35 -3.63 -1.81 -12.55
CA GLY A 35 -3.98 -3.07 -13.23
C GLY A 35 -3.36 -4.31 -12.57
N PHE A 36 -3.05 -4.24 -11.28
CA PHE A 36 -2.46 -5.33 -10.51
C PHE A 36 -3.38 -5.81 -9.39
N ARG A 37 -3.26 -7.10 -9.08
CA ARG A 37 -3.84 -7.70 -7.88
C ARG A 37 -2.71 -8.09 -6.93
N VAL A 38 -2.83 -7.67 -5.68
CA VAL A 38 -1.92 -8.07 -4.60
C VAL A 38 -2.05 -9.57 -4.33
N ILE A 39 -0.94 -10.28 -4.29
CA ILE A 39 -0.84 -11.70 -3.97
C ILE A 39 0.06 -11.90 -2.75
N GLY A 40 -0.35 -12.80 -1.84
CA GLY A 40 0.34 -13.00 -0.57
C GLY A 40 0.16 -11.85 0.43
N ARG A 41 1.04 -11.81 1.44
CA ARG A 41 0.96 -10.83 2.54
C ARG A 41 1.90 -9.65 2.28
N PRO A 42 1.39 -8.41 2.21
CA PRO A 42 2.25 -7.23 2.09
C PRO A 42 3.19 -7.08 3.29
N ALA A 43 4.44 -6.75 2.99
CA ALA A 43 5.39 -6.25 3.99
C ALA A 43 5.12 -4.76 4.20
N VAL A 44 5.10 -4.33 5.45
CA VAL A 44 4.83 -2.94 5.84
C VAL A 44 5.95 -2.48 6.76
N LEU A 45 6.57 -1.36 6.43
CA LEU A 45 7.66 -0.75 7.18
C LEU A 45 7.31 0.71 7.49
N PHE A 46 7.37 1.09 8.77
CA PHE A 46 7.35 2.49 9.18
C PHE A 46 8.77 3.04 9.11
N SER A 47 8.95 4.17 8.44
CA SER A 47 10.26 4.82 8.29
C SER A 47 10.15 6.32 8.51
N GLN A 48 11.13 6.89 9.20
CA GLN A 48 11.30 8.34 9.27
C GLN A 48 12.13 8.81 8.08
N THR A 49 11.65 9.81 7.34
CA THR A 49 12.40 10.45 6.24
C THR A 49 12.61 11.94 6.54
N ALA A 50 13.43 12.63 5.74
CA ALA A 50 13.65 14.06 5.87
C ALA A 50 12.33 14.85 5.70
N ASP A 51 11.40 14.36 4.87
CA ASP A 51 10.10 14.98 4.63
C ASP A 51 9.02 14.53 5.63
N GLY A 52 9.39 13.81 6.69
CA GLY A 52 8.46 13.31 7.70
C GLY A 52 8.28 11.79 7.72
N PRO A 53 7.37 11.28 8.57
CA PRO A 53 7.10 9.86 8.72
C PRO A 53 6.38 9.29 7.50
N ARG A 54 6.79 8.08 7.09
CA ARG A 54 6.21 7.39 5.93
C ARG A 54 5.98 5.91 6.21
N LEU A 55 4.97 5.36 5.55
CA LEU A 55 4.70 3.93 5.50
C LEU A 55 5.14 3.37 4.15
N ARG A 56 6.15 2.52 4.14
CA ARG A 56 6.60 1.82 2.94
C ARG A 56 5.98 0.44 2.90
N ILE A 57 5.23 0.18 1.83
CA ILE A 57 4.51 -1.07 1.63
C ILE A 57 5.08 -1.75 0.40
N SER A 58 5.30 -3.06 0.50
CA SER A 58 5.70 -3.84 -0.64
C SER A 58 5.14 -5.24 -0.62
N ALA A 59 4.52 -5.64 -1.73
CA ALA A 59 3.92 -6.94 -1.89
C ALA A 59 4.24 -7.52 -3.26
N GLU A 60 4.10 -8.83 -3.35
CA GLU A 60 4.00 -9.48 -4.63
C GLU A 60 2.66 -9.14 -5.27
N VAL A 61 2.69 -8.95 -6.59
CA VAL A 61 1.52 -8.64 -7.39
C VAL A 61 1.51 -9.49 -8.66
N ALA A 62 0.30 -9.77 -9.13
CA ALA A 62 0.03 -10.35 -10.44
C ALA A 62 -0.77 -9.35 -11.28
N ARG A 63 -0.68 -9.44 -12.61
CA ARG A 63 -1.57 -8.68 -13.51
C ARG A 63 -3.02 -9.07 -13.21
N GLY A 64 -3.87 -8.09 -12.95
CA GLY A 64 -5.31 -8.32 -12.89
C GLY A 64 -5.79 -8.66 -14.29
N ARG A 65 -6.41 -9.84 -14.48
CA ARG A 65 -7.24 -10.05 -15.66
C ARG A 65 -8.48 -9.19 -15.49
N ASP A 66 -8.68 -8.27 -16.41
CA ASP A 66 -9.84 -7.42 -16.52
C ASP A 66 -11.10 -8.30 -16.63
N ARG A 67 -11.76 -8.58 -15.51
CA ARG A 67 -13.16 -8.99 -15.55
C ARG A 67 -13.89 -7.69 -15.78
N LYS A 68 -14.17 -7.39 -17.06
CA LYS A 68 -15.09 -6.32 -17.47
C LYS A 68 -16.24 -6.31 -16.48
N VAL A 69 -16.35 -5.22 -15.72
CA VAL A 69 -17.48 -5.00 -14.81
C VAL A 69 -18.73 -4.98 -15.70
N ALA A 70 -19.59 -5.97 -15.49
CA ALA A 70 -20.94 -6.04 -16.06
C ALA A 70 -21.88 -5.15 -15.25
#